data_AF-A0A2T8FEI6-F1
#
_entry.id   AF-A0A2T8FEI6-F1
#
_cell.length_a   1.000
_cell.length_b   1.000
_cell.length_c   1.000
_cell.angle_alpha   90.00
_cell.angle_beta   90.00
_cell.angle_gamma   90.00
#
_symmetry.space_group_name_H-M   'P 1'
#
loop_
_entity.id
_entity.type
_entity.pdbx_description
1 polymer ?
#
loop_
_entity_poly.entity_id
_entity_poly.type
_entity_poly.pdbx_seq_one_letter_code
_entity_poly.pdbx_strand_id
1 'polypeptide(L)'
;MKLFPAYRILALVVGVLLVVGSIGSLMKYLLAEGSTLQQLGESLSIIWLIHGWVYIAYVVVAFLLARRANWSMQFMGLMLLAGLVPLLIFWVEARVAGRLRVEHPELV
;
A
#
# COMPACT_ATOMS: atom_id res chain seq x y z
N MET A 1 7.58 -14.25 -14.66
CA MET A 1 6.66 -13.21 -14.12
C MET A 1 7.44 -11.93 -13.88
N LYS A 2 6.98 -10.79 -14.42
CA LYS A 2 7.59 -9.47 -14.19
C LYS A 2 7.14 -8.95 -12.81
N LEU A 3 8.01 -9.04 -11.80
CA LEU A 3 7.66 -8.70 -10.42
C LEU A 3 7.50 -7.20 -10.19
N PHE A 4 8.30 -6.36 -10.85
CA PHE A 4 8.24 -4.92 -10.65
C PHE A 4 6.91 -4.28 -11.08
N PRO A 5 6.33 -4.58 -12.27
CA PRO A 5 5.00 -4.09 -12.63
C PRO A 5 3.92 -4.54 -11.64
N ALA A 6 3.96 -5.79 -11.20
CA ALA A 6 3.02 -6.31 -10.21
C ALA A 6 3.15 -5.59 -8.86
N TYR A 7 4.39 -5.40 -8.38
CA TYR A 7 4.69 -4.62 -7.18
C TYR A 7 4.11 -3.21 -7.29
N ARG A 8 4.36 -2.54 -8.42
CA ARG A 8 3.93 -1.17 -8.65
C ARG A 8 2.41 -1.02 -8.63
N ILE A 9 1.71 -1.91 -9.33
CA ILE A 9 0.24 -1.93 -9.32
C ILE A 9 -0.28 -2.17 -7.91
N LEU A 10 0.25 -3.17 -7.21
CA LEU A 10 -0.17 -3.49 -5.84
C LEU A 10 0.10 -2.33 -4.88
N ALA A 11 1.28 -1.70 -4.92
CA ALA A 11 1.62 -0.57 -4.07
C ALA A 11 0.65 0.61 -4.26
N LEU A 12 0.32 0.94 -5.51
CA LEU A 12 -0.62 2.00 -5.83
C LEU A 12 -2.05 1.67 -5.37
N VAL A 13 -2.52 0.44 -5.61
CA VAL A 13 -3.85 0.00 -5.16
C VAL A 13 -3.94 0.00 -3.64
N VAL A 14 -2.95 -0.56 -2.94
CA VAL A 14 -2.85 -0.54 -1.47
C VAL A 14 -2.90 0.89 -0.94
N GLY A 15 -2.15 1.80 -1.56
CA GLY A 15 -2.14 3.21 -1.16
C GLY A 15 -3.45 3.94 -1.36
N VAL A 16 -4.13 3.71 -2.48
CA VAL A 16 -5.46 4.30 -2.71
C VAL A 16 -6.46 3.76 -1.70
N LEU A 17 -6.48 2.44 -1.46
CA LEU A 17 -7.36 1.83 -0.47
C LEU A 17 -7.08 2.35 0.94
N LEU A 18 -5.81 2.51 1.34
CA LEU A 18 -5.44 3.12 2.62
C LEU A 18 -5.97 4.54 2.76
N VAL A 19 -5.80 5.38 1.74
CA VAL A 19 -6.25 6.77 1.79
C VAL A 19 -7.77 6.84 1.93
N VAL A 20 -8.50 6.12 1.08
CA VAL A 20 -9.96 6.13 1.12
C VAL A 20 -10.49 5.52 2.42
N GLY A 21 -9.94 4.38 2.87
CA GLY A 21 -10.32 3.74 4.12
C GLY A 21 -10.02 4.61 5.34
N SER A 22 -8.90 5.34 5.33
CA SER A 22 -8.54 6.28 6.41
C SER A 22 -9.51 7.45 6.48
N ILE A 23 -9.83 8.06 5.33
CA ILE A 23 -10.83 9.13 5.26
C ILE A 23 -12.20 8.62 5.75
N GLY A 24 -12.62 7.44 5.29
CA GLY A 24 -13.86 6.81 5.75
C GLY A 24 -13.89 6.55 7.27
N SER A 25 -12.76 6.17 7.85
CA SER A 25 -12.64 5.96 9.30
C SER A 25 -12.72 7.28 10.07
N LEU A 26 -12.07 8.34 9.57
CA LEU A 26 -12.20 9.68 10.16
C LEU A 26 -13.66 10.14 10.11
N MET A 27 -14.34 9.94 8.97
CA MET A 27 -15.77 10.27 8.84
C MET A 27 -16.63 9.49 9.82
N LYS A 28 -16.40 8.18 9.94
CA LYS A 28 -17.18 7.29 10.82
C LYS A 28 -17.04 7.63 12.31
N TYR A 29 -15.82 7.92 12.76
CA TYR A 29 -15.51 8.01 14.18
C TYR A 29 -15.40 9.44 14.72
N LEU A 30 -15.18 10.45 13.86
CA LEU A 30 -15.00 11.85 14.30
C LEU A 30 -16.22 12.74 14.02
N LEU A 31 -17.16 12.30 13.20
CA LEU A 31 -18.35 13.09 12.85
C LEU A 31 -19.56 12.67 13.66
N ALA A 32 -20.54 13.57 13.77
CA ALA A 32 -21.75 13.36 14.54
C ALA A 32 -22.52 12.13 14.06
N GLU A 33 -22.93 11.29 15.02
CA GLU A 33 -23.77 10.12 14.78
C GLU A 33 -25.04 10.50 14.01
N GLY A 34 -25.39 9.71 13.00
CA GLY A 34 -26.56 9.95 12.16
C GLY A 34 -26.38 11.00 11.06
N SER A 35 -25.26 11.72 11.02
CA SER A 35 -24.96 12.64 9.91
C SER A 35 -24.69 11.88 8.59
N THR A 36 -25.02 12.50 7.45
CA THR A 36 -24.79 11.90 6.12
C THR A 36 -23.33 11.49 5.89
N LEU A 37 -22.37 12.29 6.38
CA LEU A 37 -20.95 12.00 6.24
C LEU A 37 -20.51 10.84 7.13
N GLN A 38 -21.05 10.71 8.35
CA GLN A 38 -20.75 9.58 9.22
C GLN A 38 -21.25 8.25 8.62
N GLN A 39 -22.47 8.23 8.07
CA GLN A 39 -23.03 7.08 7.36
C GLN A 39 -22.23 6.69 6.11
N LEU A 40 -21.69 7.68 5.39
CA LEU A 40 -20.75 7.44 4.29
C LEU A 40 -19.48 6.75 4.81
N GLY A 41 -18.93 7.20 5.94
CA GLY A 41 -17.79 6.56 6.59
C GLY A 41 -18.05 5.10 6.99
N GLU A 42 -19.25 4.80 7.49
CA GLU A 42 -19.69 3.42 7.75
C GLU A 42 -19.72 2.58 6.47
N SER A 43 -20.32 3.10 5.40
CA SER A 43 -20.39 2.43 4.11
C SER A 43 -19.01 2.14 3.52
N LEU A 44 -18.04 3.05 3.75
CA LEU A 44 -16.65 2.88 3.31
C LEU A 44 -15.85 1.89 4.16
N SER A 45 -16.37 1.40 5.29
CA SER A 45 -15.63 0.48 6.18
C SER A 45 -15.24 -0.84 5.51
N ILE A 46 -15.97 -1.26 4.47
CA ILE A 46 -15.65 -2.45 3.66
C ILE A 46 -14.29 -2.36 2.98
N ILE A 47 -13.78 -1.14 2.74
CA ILE A 47 -12.48 -0.91 2.11
C ILE A 47 -11.35 -1.51 2.95
N TRP A 48 -11.47 -1.56 4.27
CA TRP A 48 -10.46 -2.18 5.13
C TRP A 48 -10.33 -3.68 4.91
N LEU A 49 -11.44 -4.38 4.66
CA LEU A 49 -11.43 -5.80 4.33
C LEU A 49 -10.73 -6.03 2.98
N ILE A 50 -11.10 -5.25 1.97
CA ILE A 50 -10.49 -5.30 0.63
C ILE A 50 -8.98 -4.99 0.72
N HIS A 51 -8.63 -3.93 1.44
CA HIS A 51 -7.24 -3.55 1.69
C HIS A 51 -6.45 -4.69 2.33
N GLY A 52 -6.97 -5.35 3.36
CA GLY A 52 -6.28 -6.47 4.02
C GLY A 52 -5.92 -7.59 3.05
N TRP A 53 -6.85 -8.00 2.18
CA TRP A 53 -6.58 -9.04 1.18
C TRP A 53 -5.56 -8.59 0.13
N VAL A 54 -5.69 -7.38 -0.39
CA VAL A 54 -4.73 -6.83 -1.38
C VAL A 54 -3.36 -6.62 -0.74
N TYR A 55 -3.30 -6.22 0.52
CA TYR A 55 -2.06 -6.03 1.27
C TYR A 55 -1.29 -7.34 1.45
N ILE A 56 -1.96 -8.48 1.65
CA ILE A 56 -1.30 -9.79 1.68
C ILE A 56 -0.61 -10.08 0.34
N ALA A 57 -1.30 -9.84 -0.78
CA ALA A 57 -0.70 -10.00 -2.11
C ALA A 57 0.50 -9.05 -2.31
N TYR A 58 0.38 -7.81 -1.86
CA TYR A 58 1.47 -6.84 -1.84
C TYR A 58 2.68 -7.34 -1.04
N VAL A 59 2.49 -7.85 0.17
CA VAL A 59 3.55 -8.37 1.04
C VAL A 59 4.34 -9.48 0.34
N VAL A 60 3.65 -10.44 -0.27
CA VAL A 60 4.29 -11.54 -1.00
C VAL A 60 5.14 -10.99 -2.15
N VAL A 61 4.58 -10.11 -2.99
CA VAL A 61 5.30 -9.57 -4.15
C VAL A 61 6.46 -8.66 -3.73
N ALA A 62 6.26 -7.82 -2.71
CA ALA A 62 7.29 -6.94 -2.14
C ALA A 62 8.45 -7.74 -1.55
N PHE A 63 8.14 -8.81 -0.80
CA PHE A 63 9.14 -9.74 -0.27
C PHE A 63 9.95 -10.38 -1.40
N LEU A 64 9.27 -10.98 -2.40
CA LEU A 64 9.95 -11.63 -3.52
C LEU A 64 10.84 -10.66 -4.31
N LEU A 65 10.36 -9.43 -4.54
CA LEU A 65 11.12 -8.38 -5.23
C LEU A 65 12.36 -7.97 -4.42
N ALA A 66 12.21 -7.71 -3.13
CA ALA A 66 13.31 -7.32 -2.24
C ALA A 66 14.38 -8.42 -2.16
N ARG A 67 13.97 -9.70 -2.11
CA ARG A 67 14.90 -10.83 -2.13
C ARG A 67 15.64 -10.96 -3.46
N ARG A 68 14.99 -10.69 -4.60
CA ARG A 68 15.65 -10.71 -5.93
C ARG A 68 16.62 -9.55 -6.12
N ALA A 69 16.28 -8.36 -5.63
CA ALA A 69 17.16 -7.20 -5.63
C ALA A 69 18.24 -7.24 -4.52
N ASN A 70 18.33 -8.34 -3.77
CA ASN A 70 19.26 -8.54 -2.65
C ASN A 70 19.28 -7.35 -1.65
N TRP A 71 18.11 -6.75 -1.41
CA TRP A 71 17.99 -5.60 -0.52
C TRP A 71 18.00 -6.00 0.96
N SER A 72 18.45 -5.07 1.81
CA SER A 72 18.55 -5.31 3.25
C SER A 72 17.18 -5.58 3.89
N MET A 73 17.19 -6.34 4.98
CA MET A 73 15.98 -6.64 5.75
C MET A 73 15.26 -5.37 6.24
N GLN A 74 16.01 -4.30 6.54
CA GLN A 74 15.45 -3.02 6.96
C GLN A 74 14.67 -2.35 5.83
N PHE A 75 15.19 -2.39 4.59
CA PHE A 75 14.50 -1.81 3.44
C PHE A 75 13.26 -2.62 3.06
N MET A 76 13.34 -3.96 3.15
CA MET A 76 12.17 -4.80 3.00
C MET A 76 11.12 -4.50 4.07
N GLY A 77 11.54 -4.33 5.34
CA GLY A 77 10.66 -3.89 6.42
C GLY A 77 9.97 -2.56 6.12
N LEU A 78 10.72 -1.57 5.60
CA LEU A 78 10.16 -0.30 5.15
C LEU A 78 9.11 -0.49 4.06
N MET A 79 9.37 -1.34 3.05
CA MET A 79 8.39 -1.65 2.00
C MET A 79 7.08 -2.20 2.59
N LEU A 80 7.17 -3.19 3.47
CA LEU A 80 6.00 -3.81 4.09
C LEU A 80 5.22 -2.80 4.95
N LEU A 81 5.91 -2.09 5.84
CA LEU A 81 5.29 -1.12 6.75
C LEU A 81 4.69 0.08 6.02
N ALA A 82 5.21 0.44 4.84
CA ALA A 82 4.64 1.50 4.04
C ALA A 82 3.17 1.21 3.66
N GLY A 83 2.82 -0.07 3.46
CA GLY A 83 1.47 -0.51 3.18
C GLY A 83 0.50 -0.43 4.37
N LEU A 84 0.91 0.13 5.50
CA LEU A 84 0.09 0.35 6.70
C LEU A 84 -0.10 1.84 7.04
N VAL A 85 0.71 2.73 6.46
CA VAL A 85 0.67 4.17 6.74
C VAL A 85 0.11 4.90 5.51
N PRO A 86 -0.99 5.66 5.66
CA PRO A 86 -1.56 6.43 4.56
C PRO A 86 -0.51 7.34 3.94
N LEU A 87 -0.52 7.45 2.62
CA LEU A 87 0.42 8.24 1.80
C LEU A 87 1.88 7.75 1.75
N LEU A 88 2.41 7.14 2.82
CA LEU A 88 3.80 6.68 2.90
C LEU A 88 4.13 5.67 1.78
N ILE A 89 3.20 4.79 1.45
CA ILE A 89 3.36 3.80 0.38
C ILE A 89 3.67 4.40 -0.98
N PHE A 90 3.15 5.58 -1.32
CA PHE A 90 3.46 6.23 -2.60
C PHE A 90 4.90 6.73 -2.64
N TRP A 91 5.39 7.27 -1.52
CA TRP A 91 6.78 7.69 -1.40
C TRP A 91 7.74 6.49 -1.47
N VAL A 92 7.39 5.39 -0.79
CA VAL A 92 8.21 4.16 -0.82
C VAL A 92 8.18 3.49 -2.19
N GLU A 93 7.04 3.47 -2.89
CA GLU A 93 6.97 3.00 -4.28
C GLU A 93 7.92 3.77 -5.20
N ALA A 94 7.90 5.11 -5.13
CA ALA A 94 8.80 5.95 -5.92
C ALA A 94 10.28 5.67 -5.59
N ARG A 95 10.60 5.46 -4.31
CA ARG A 95 11.95 5.08 -3.85
C ARG A 95 12.37 3.72 -4.42
N VAL A 96 11.49 2.71 -4.38
CA VAL A 96 11.72 1.36 -4.92
C VAL A 96 11.93 1.41 -6.43
N ALA A 97 11.09 2.14 -7.16
CA ALA A 97 11.22 2.31 -8.61
C ALA A 97 12.55 2.98 -8.99
N GLY A 98 12.95 4.02 -8.25
CA GLY A 98 14.24 4.69 -8.45
C GLY A 98 15.42 3.76 -8.20
N ARG A 99 15.41 2.99 -7.10
CA ARG A 99 16.50 2.05 -6.79
C ARG A 99 16.59 0.91 -7.79
N LEU A 100 15.47 0.32 -8.21
CA LEU A 100 15.48 -0.75 -9.21
C LEU A 100 16.09 -0.30 -10.54
N ARG A 101 15.76 0.90 -11.01
CA ARG A 101 16.32 1.43 -12.26
C ARG A 101 17.84 1.63 -12.21
N VAL A 102 18.38 1.93 -11.02
CA VAL A 102 19.83 2.16 -10.83
C VAL A 102 20.58 0.86 -10.56
N GLU A 103 20.04 0.01 -9.69
CA GLU A 103 20.72 -1.18 -9.18
C GLU A 103 20.44 -2.43 -10.03
N HIS A 104 19.25 -2.53 -10.63
CA HIS A 104 18.74 -3.72 -11.33
C HIS A 104 17.87 -3.36 -12.56
N PRO A 105 18.42 -2.69 -13.59
CA PRO A 105 17.67 -2.28 -14.77
C PRO A 105 17.02 -3.46 -15.52
N GLU A 106 17.56 -4.67 -15.38
CA GLU A 106 17.02 -5.92 -15.93
C GLU A 106 15.71 -6.38 -15.28
N LEU A 107 15.37 -5.87 -14.09
CA LEU A 107 14.14 -6.22 -13.37
C LEU A 107 12.98 -5.26 -13.63
N VAL A 108 13.24 -4.15 -14.32
CA VAL A 108 12.29 -3.06 -14.61
C VAL A 108 11.40 -3.38 -15.81
#